data_AF-A0A1G3M3N3-F1
#
_entry.id   AF-A0A1G3M3N3-F1
#
_cell.length_a   1.000
_cell.length_b   1.000
_cell.length_c   1.000
_cell.angle_alpha   90.00
_cell.angle_beta   90.00
_cell.angle_gamma   90.00
#
_symmetry.space_group_name_H-M   'P 1'
#
loop_
_entity.id
_entity.type
_entity.pdbx_description
1 polymer ?
#
loop_
_entity_poly.entity_id
_entity_poly.type
_entity_poly.pdbx_seq_one_letter_code
_entity_poly.pdbx_strand_id
1 'polypeptide(L)' 'MKLYAYNTETMEVLAIANGETNEECESKMDAAGYPGGEEIGWTYSPAFGAVDGLIETEDAEEIE' A
#
# COMPACT_ATOMS: atom_id res chain seq x y z
N MET A 1 -0.33 12.75 -1.43
CA MET A 1 0.68 11.68 -1.50
C MET A 1 -0.01 10.33 -1.40
N LYS A 2 0.67 9.24 -1.77
CA LYS A 2 0.11 7.89 -1.82
C LYS A 2 0.89 6.95 -0.92
N LEU A 3 0.18 6.16 -0.12
CA LEU A 3 0.71 5.01 0.61
C LEU A 3 0.18 3.74 -0.03
N TYR A 4 1.05 2.79 -0.33
CA TYR A 4 0.70 1.52 -0.93
C TYR A 4 0.81 0.43 0.12
N ALA A 5 -0.29 -0.27 0.40
CA ALA A 5 -0.28 -1.51 1.14
C ALA A 5 -0.13 -2.68 0.17
N TYR A 6 0.77 -3.61 0.47
CA TYR A 6 1.06 -4.76 -0.37
C TYR A 6 1.24 -6.03 0.44
N ASN A 7 0.94 -7.17 -0.17
CA ASN A 7 1.20 -8.48 0.42
C ASN A 7 2.71 -8.75 0.40
N THR A 8 3.32 -9.03 1.56
CA THR A 8 4.79 -9.21 1.67
C THR A 8 5.32 -10.50 1.06
N GLU A 9 4.46 -11.47 0.76
CA GLU A 9 4.82 -12.72 0.07
C GLU A 9 4.71 -12.59 -1.45
N THR A 10 3.63 -11.99 -1.95
CA THR A 10 3.34 -11.89 -3.40
C THR A 10 3.79 -10.59 -4.03
N MET A 11 4.10 -9.57 -3.23
CA MET A 11 4.40 -8.19 -3.64
C MET A 11 3.25 -7.47 -4.35
N GLU A 12 2.04 -8.05 -4.35
CA GLU A 12 0.85 -7.46 -4.95
C GLU A 12 0.32 -6.31 -4.11
N VAL A 13 0.03 -5.19 -4.76
CA VAL A 13 -0.65 -4.05 -4.13
C VAL A 13 -2.08 -4.46 -3.81
N LEU A 14 -2.49 -4.21 -2.56
CA LEU A 14 -3.81 -4.51 -2.02
C LEU A 14 -4.66 -3.26 -1.86
N ALA A 15 -4.03 -2.14 -1.47
CA ALA A 15 -4.72 -0.87 -1.28
C ALA A 15 -3.77 0.33 -1.48
N ILE A 16 -4.35 1.48 -1.84
CA ILE A 16 -3.68 2.74 -2.07
C ILE A 16 -4.43 3.82 -1.29
N ALA A 17 -3.80 4.35 -0.24
CA ALA A 17 -4.35 5.47 0.54
C ALA A 17 -3.82 6.81 0.03
N ASN A 18 -4.72 7.75 -0.26
CA ASN A 18 -4.41 9.11 -0.66
C ASN A 18 -4.55 10.05 0.55
N GLY A 19 -3.59 10.95 0.75
CA GLY A 19 -3.64 11.93 1.83
C GLY A 19 -2.64 13.06 1.67
N GLU A 20 -2.72 14.11 2.48
CA GLU A 20 -1.77 15.23 2.45
C GLU A 20 -0.49 14.96 3.24
N THR A 21 -0.60 14.10 4.27
CA THR A 21 0.51 13.75 5.17
C THR A 21 0.65 12.23 5.31
N ASN A 22 1.82 11.79 5.79
CA ASN A 22 2.06 10.39 6.13
C ASN A 22 1.04 9.87 7.16
N GLU A 23 0.84 10.62 8.24
CA GLU A 23 -0.07 10.25 9.33
C GLU A 23 -1.51 10.06 8.84
N GLU A 24 -1.96 10.89 7.92
CA GLU A 24 -3.29 10.75 7.30
C GLU A 24 -3.40 9.47 6.47
N CYS A 25 -2.39 9.15 5.66
CA CYS A 25 -2.37 7.94 4.84
C CYS A 25 -2.34 6.68 5.70
N GLU A 26 -1.50 6.64 6.73
CA GLU A 26 -1.36 5.52 7.66
C GLU A 26 -2.65 5.28 8.45
N SER A 27 -3.27 6.35 8.96
CA SER A 27 -4.56 6.28 9.66
C SER A 27 -5.69 5.73 8.77
N LYS A 28 -5.76 6.17 7.50
CA LYS A 28 -6.71 5.63 6.52
C LYS A 28 -6.48 4.14 6.24
N MET A 29 -5.22 3.75 6.10
CA MET A 29 -4.83 2.38 5.81
C MET A 29 -5.16 1.42 6.97
N ASP A 30 -4.88 1.84 8.20
CA ASP A 30 -5.28 1.11 9.40
C ASP A 30 -6.81 1.00 9.52
N ALA A 31 -7.53 2.11 9.29
CA ALA A 31 -9.00 2.13 9.38
C ALA A 31 -9.67 1.25 8.31
N ALA A 32 -9.05 1.10 7.14
CA ALA A 32 -9.52 0.25 6.05
C ALA A 32 -9.18 -1.24 6.26
N GLY A 33 -8.43 -1.60 7.31
CA GLY A 33 -8.11 -2.99 7.62
C GLY A 33 -6.84 -3.51 6.93
N TYR A 34 -5.94 -2.62 6.52
CA TYR A 34 -4.63 -2.96 5.98
C TYR A 34 -3.49 -2.56 6.93
N PRO A 35 -3.50 -2.98 8.22
CA PRO A 35 -2.50 -2.55 9.18
C PRO A 35 -1.11 -3.06 8.78
N GLY A 36 -0.10 -2.19 8.85
CA GLY A 36 1.28 -2.58 8.56
C GLY A 36 1.77 -3.66 9.53
N GLY A 37 2.49 -4.67 9.01
CA GLY A 37 2.94 -5.82 9.80
C GLY A 37 3.74 -6.86 9.01
N GLU A 38 3.75 -8.10 9.49
CA GLU A 38 4.53 -9.19 8.87
C GLU A 38 3.95 -9.59 7.49
N GLU A 39 2.63 -9.62 7.35
CA GLU A 39 1.92 -10.05 6.13
C GLU A 39 1.61 -8.88 5.17
N ILE A 40 1.55 -7.65 5.69
CA ILE A 40 1.22 -6.44 4.93
C ILE A 40 2.33 -5.41 5.11
N GLY A 41 3.00 -5.09 4.00
CA GLY A 41 3.99 -4.04 3.94
C GLY A 41 3.38 -2.73 3.48
N TRP A 42 3.97 -1.62 3.93
CA TRP A 42 3.63 -0.28 3.47
C TRP A 42 4.82 0.39 2.78
N THR A 43 4.57 1.11 1.69
CA THR A 43 5.58 1.96 1.07
C THR A 43 4.97 3.20 0.46
N TYR A 44 5.70 4.31 0.53
CA TYR A 44 5.37 5.57 -0.17
C TYR A 44 6.08 5.69 -1.52
N SER A 45 7.00 4.76 -1.80
CA SER A 45 7.86 4.80 -2.97
C SER A 45 7.97 3.40 -3.58
N PRO A 46 6.88 2.90 -4.20
CA PRO A 46 6.88 1.58 -4.82
C PRO A 46 7.82 1.57 -6.03
N ALA A 47 8.61 0.50 -6.15
CA ALA A 47 9.52 0.29 -7.27
C ALA A 47 8.86 -0.54 -8.39
N PHE A 48 7.74 -0.07 -8.93
CA PHE A 48 6.98 -0.79 -9.95
C PHE A 48 7.84 -1.11 -11.19
N GLY A 49 7.63 -2.32 -11.76
CA GLY A 49 8.35 -2.78 -12.95
C GLY A 49 9.83 -3.12 -12.73
N ALA A 50 10.35 -2.99 -11.51
CA ALA A 50 11.67 -3.49 -11.15
C ALA A 50 11.65 -5.00 -10.87
N VAL A 51 12.80 -5.64 -10.96
CA VAL A 51 12.98 -7.02 -10.45
C VAL A 51 12.70 -7.02 -8.95
N ASP A 52 11.82 -7.92 -8.51
CA ASP A 52 11.32 -8.01 -7.14
C ASP A 52 10.62 -6.73 -6.63
N GLY A 53 10.16 -5.87 -7.55
CA GLY A 53 9.34 -4.71 -7.25
C GLY A 53 7.89 -5.08 -6.94
N LEU A 54 7.11 -4.09 -6.48
CA LEU A 54 5.67 -4.29 -6.26
C LEU A 54 4.95 -4.58 -7.58
N ILE A 55 3.85 -5.32 -7.48
CA ILE A 55 2.99 -5.71 -8.60
C ILE A 55 1.69 -4.91 -8.49
N GLU A 56 1.41 -4.10 -9.50
CA GLU A 56 0.14 -3.40 -9.62
C GLU A 56 -0.97 -4.41 -9.91
N THR A 57 -2.07 -4.33 -9.17
CA THR A 57 -3.28 -5.14 -9.38
C THR A 57 -4.43 -4.21 -9.75
N GLU A 58 -5.32 -4.67 -10.62
CA GLU A 58 -6.55 -3.93 -10.95
C GLU A 58 -7.56 -3.95 -9.77
N ASP A 59 -7.33 -4.83 -8.81
CA ASP A 59 -8.19 -5.05 -7.63
C ASP A 59 -7.77 -4.22 -6.41
N ALA A 60 -6.71 -3.40 -6.52
CA ALA A 60 -6.25 -2.57 -5.41
C ALA A 60 -7.33 -1.56 -4.99
N GLU A 61 -7.66 -1.54 -3.69
CA GLU A 61 -8.64 -0.60 -3.14
C GLU A 61 -8.07 0.82 -3.06
N GLU A 62 -8.72 1.81 -3.65
CA GLU A 62 -8.36 3.22 -3.50
C GLU A 62 -9.12 3.82 -2.31
N ILE A 63 -8.37 4.37 -1.34
CA ILE A 63 -8.87 4.95 -0.10
C ILE A 63 -8.63 6.46 -0.13
N GLU A 64 -9.70 7.24 0.06
CA GLU A 64 -9.72 8.71 -0.02
C GLU A 64 -9.62 9.42 1.33
#